data_AF-A0A953ESZ2-F1
#
_entry.id   AF-A0A953ESZ2-F1
#
_cell.length_a   1.000
_cell.length_b   1.000
_cell.length_c   1.000
_cell.angle_alpha   90.00
_cell.angle_beta   90.00
_cell.angle_gamma   90.00
#
_symmetry.space_group_name_H-M   'P 1'
#
loop_
_entity.id
_entity.type
_entity.pdbx_description
1 polymer ?
#
loop_
_entity_poly.entity_id
_entity_poly.type
_entity_poly.pdbx_seq_one_letter_code
_entity_poly.pdbx_strand_id
1 'polypeptide(L)'
;MSLAVDPEPVPLTRDEHGAWRVGGTRVTLETLVAAFDRGDSPEDIHEQYPSVALGDVYAVLTYCLRRPVSVKEYLTSRAVAGAEVQARVEAAFPPGGLRARLVSRLGL
;
A
#
# COMPACT_ATOMS: atom_id res chain seq x y z
N MET A 1 39.75 1.86 12.92
CA MET A 1 38.33 2.14 13.20
C MET A 1 37.55 0.93 12.73
N SER A 2 36.74 0.31 13.60
CA SER A 2 35.91 -0.86 13.24
C SER A 2 34.49 -0.35 12.99
N LEU A 3 33.91 -0.68 11.83
CA LEU A 3 32.50 -0.42 11.54
C LEU A 3 31.69 -1.62 12.06
N ALA A 4 30.85 -1.39 13.07
CA ALA A 4 29.85 -2.38 13.46
C ALA A 4 28.74 -2.38 12.40
N VAL A 5 28.47 -3.55 11.82
CA VAL A 5 27.40 -3.74 10.83
C VAL A 5 26.32 -4.58 11.50
N ASP A 6 25.32 -3.89 12.06
CA ASP A 6 24.18 -4.52 12.71
C ASP A 6 23.03 -4.69 11.71
N PRO A 7 22.23 -5.77 11.82
CA PRO A 7 21.06 -5.95 10.97
C PRO A 7 19.97 -4.93 11.32
N GLU A 8 19.65 -4.06 10.36
CA GLU A 8 18.52 -3.13 10.49
C GLU A 8 17.20 -3.89 10.21
N PRO A 9 16.19 -3.84 11.11
CA PRO A 9 14.89 -4.43 10.85
C PRO A 9 14.17 -3.71 9.71
N VAL A 10 13.42 -4.46 8.90
CA VAL A 10 12.57 -3.85 7.86
C VAL A 10 11.41 -3.13 8.55
N PRO A 11 11.15 -1.85 8.27
CA PRO A 11 10.19 -1.02 9.00
C PRO A 11 8.75 -1.32 8.55
N LEU A 12 8.33 -2.58 8.63
CA LEU A 12 7.00 -3.07 8.28
C LEU A 12 6.28 -3.58 9.52
N THR A 13 5.08 -3.07 9.75
CA THR A 13 4.19 -3.51 10.83
C THR A 13 2.87 -3.98 10.25
N ARG A 14 2.34 -5.10 10.74
CA ARG A 14 1.03 -5.61 10.31
C ARG A 14 -0.07 -4.98 11.15
N ASP A 15 -1.11 -4.45 10.52
CA ASP A 15 -2.28 -3.93 11.22
C ASP A 15 -3.31 -5.03 11.56
N GLU A 16 -4.34 -4.63 12.31
CA GLU A 16 -5.45 -5.50 12.74
C GLU A 16 -6.27 -6.09 11.58
N HIS A 17 -6.18 -5.48 10.39
CA HIS A 17 -6.82 -5.95 9.16
C HIS A 17 -5.85 -6.74 8.26
N GLY A 18 -4.66 -7.05 8.78
CA GLY A 18 -3.65 -7.87 8.12
C GLY A 18 -2.82 -7.16 7.05
N ALA A 19 -2.96 -5.84 6.88
CA ALA A 19 -2.18 -5.05 5.94
C ALA A 19 -0.82 -4.66 6.52
N TRP A 20 0.23 -4.72 5.70
CA TRP A 20 1.57 -4.26 6.09
C TRP A 20 1.72 -2.77 5.86
N ARG A 21 2.13 -2.04 6.90
CA ARG A 21 2.31 -0.58 6.93
C ARG A 21 3.77 -0.22 7.17
N VAL A 22 4.20 0.90 6.59
CA VAL A 22 5.60 1.34 6.60
C VAL A 22 5.84 2.37 7.69
N GLY A 23 6.86 2.17 8.53
CA GLY A 23 7.36 3.17 9.48
C GLY A 23 6.33 3.71 10.47
N GLY A 24 5.33 2.90 10.84
CA GLY A 24 4.22 3.33 11.70
C GLY A 24 3.22 4.30 11.04
N THR A 25 3.34 4.52 9.73
CA THR A 25 2.44 5.39 8.96
C THR A 25 1.21 4.63 8.46
N ARG A 26 0.30 5.34 7.77
CA ARG A 26 -0.82 4.70 7.06
C ARG A 26 -0.45 4.22 5.64
N VAL A 27 0.77 4.47 5.17
CA VAL A 27 1.24 4.02 3.86
C VAL A 27 1.49 2.52 3.90
N THR A 28 0.93 1.79 2.92
CA THR A 28 1.03 0.34 2.87
C THR A 28 2.20 -0.13 2.02
N LEU A 29 2.60 -1.38 2.22
CA LEU A 29 3.56 -2.07 1.36
C LEU A 29 3.09 -2.05 -0.11
N GLU A 30 1.80 -2.32 -0.34
CA GLU A 30 1.17 -2.26 -1.65
C GLU A 30 1.40 -0.91 -2.35
N THR A 31 1.27 0.20 -1.61
CA THR A 31 1.47 1.55 -2.16
C THR A 31 2.90 1.77 -2.62
N LEU A 32 3.90 1.42 -1.80
CA LEU A 32 5.30 1.60 -2.19
C LEU A 32 5.70 0.71 -3.36
N VAL A 33 5.27 -0.56 -3.35
CA VAL A 33 5.56 -1.48 -4.46
C VAL A 33 4.90 -1.01 -5.75
N ALA A 34 3.65 -0.57 -5.69
CA ALA A 34 2.95 -0.06 -6.87
C ALA A 34 3.60 1.21 -7.43
N ALA A 35 4.19 2.07 -6.60
CA ALA A 35 4.91 3.24 -7.06
C ALA A 35 6.24 2.87 -7.72
N PHE A 36 6.99 1.98 -7.10
CA PHE A 36 8.23 1.46 -7.66
C PHE A 36 8.02 0.73 -9.00
N ASP A 37 6.96 -0.10 -9.10
CA ASP A 37 6.61 -0.81 -10.33
C ASP A 37 6.20 0.14 -11.47
N ARG A 38 5.75 1.37 -11.17
CA ARG A 38 5.50 2.41 -12.18
C ARG A 38 6.76 3.13 -12.65
N GLY A 39 7.91 2.85 -12.03
CA GLY A 39 9.19 3.48 -12.34
C GLY A 39 9.55 4.68 -11.46
N ASP A 40 8.78 4.94 -10.39
CA ASP A 40 9.10 6.02 -9.44
C ASP A 40 10.39 5.66 -8.68
N SER A 41 11.32 6.62 -8.54
CA SER A 41 12.52 6.43 -7.72
C SER A 41 12.17 6.41 -6.22
N PRO A 42 13.02 5.85 -5.33
CA PRO A 42 12.79 5.94 -3.88
C PRO A 42 12.61 7.38 -3.37
N GLU A 43 13.31 8.33 -3.97
CA GLU A 43 13.18 9.77 -3.71
C GLU A 43 11.82 10.30 -4.16
N ASP A 44 11.38 9.99 -5.39
CA ASP A 44 10.05 10.40 -5.88
C ASP A 44 8.93 9.79 -5.02
N ILE A 45 9.11 8.55 -4.58
CA ILE A 45 8.18 7.87 -3.68
C ILE A 45 8.13 8.60 -2.33
N HIS A 46 9.28 9.02 -1.78
CA HIS A 46 9.30 9.82 -0.56
C HIS A 46 8.61 11.18 -0.75
N GLU A 47 8.82 11.86 -1.88
CA GLU A 47 8.12 13.11 -2.18
C GLU A 47 6.60 12.94 -2.28
N GLN A 48 6.13 11.83 -2.87
CA GLN A 48 4.70 11.47 -2.91
C GLN A 48 4.13 11.13 -1.52
N TYR A 49 4.95 10.53 -0.64
CA TYR A 49 4.54 10.05 0.67
C TYR A 49 5.47 10.58 1.78
N PRO A 50 5.48 11.90 2.05
CA PRO A 50 6.47 12.53 2.93
C PRO A 50 6.37 12.10 4.40
N SER A 51 5.30 11.40 4.79
CA SER A 51 5.18 10.77 6.10
C SER A 51 6.10 9.56 6.31
N VAL A 52 6.58 8.94 5.23
CA VAL A 52 7.51 7.80 5.28
C VAL A 52 8.92 8.34 5.15
N ALA A 53 9.81 8.00 6.08
CA ALA A 53 11.21 8.41 5.99
C ALA A 53 11.87 7.81 4.74
N LEU A 54 12.73 8.57 4.06
CA LEU A 54 13.43 8.09 2.85
C LEU A 54 14.20 6.78 3.11
N GLY A 55 14.86 6.67 4.27
CA GLY A 55 15.54 5.43 4.68
C GLY A 55 14.60 4.22 4.77
N ASP A 56 13.36 4.43 5.25
CA ASP A 56 12.36 3.36 5.33
C ASP A 56 11.88 2.93 3.94
N VAL A 57 11.74 3.88 3.00
CA VAL A 57 11.43 3.55 1.59
C VAL A 57 12.53 2.64 1.03
N TYR A 58 13.79 3.01 1.19
CA TYR A 58 14.93 2.21 0.75
C TYR A 58 14.97 0.82 1.42
N ALA A 59 14.74 0.74 2.73
CA ALA A 59 14.73 -0.51 3.47
C ALA A 59 13.62 -1.46 2.99
N VAL A 60 12.42 -0.93 2.77
CA VAL A 60 11.28 -1.71 2.28
C VAL A 60 11.51 -2.20 0.85
N LEU A 61 11.97 -1.33 -0.06
CA LEU A 61 12.23 -1.74 -1.44
C LEU A 61 13.36 -2.77 -1.52
N THR A 62 14.40 -2.64 -0.69
CA THR A 62 15.46 -3.64 -0.56
C THR A 62 14.88 -4.99 -0.11
N TYR A 63 13.97 -4.99 0.86
CA TYR A 63 13.28 -6.20 1.29
C TYR A 63 12.46 -6.82 0.15
N CYS A 64 11.72 -6.02 -0.61
CA CYS A 64 10.94 -6.48 -1.76
C CYS A 64 11.81 -7.14 -2.83
N LEU A 65 12.92 -6.49 -3.20
CA LEU A 65 13.87 -7.01 -4.18
C LEU A 65 14.55 -8.31 -3.73
N ARG A 66 14.80 -8.46 -2.43
CA ARG A 66 15.40 -9.67 -1.85
C ARG A 66 14.40 -10.80 -1.62
N ARG A 67 13.10 -10.51 -1.56
CA ARG A 67 12.03 -11.49 -1.29
C ARG A 67 10.84 -11.37 -2.25
N PRO A 68 11.06 -11.39 -3.58
CA PRO A 68 10.02 -11.09 -4.55
C PRO A 68 8.84 -12.09 -4.51
N VAL A 69 9.12 -13.37 -4.23
CA VAL A 69 8.08 -14.41 -4.14
C VAL A 69 7.13 -14.13 -2.99
N SER A 70 7.65 -13.95 -1.77
CA SER A 70 6.83 -13.68 -0.58
C SER A 70 6.05 -12.37 -0.70
N VAL A 71 6.64 -11.33 -1.28
CA VAL A 71 5.92 -10.08 -1.54
C VAL A 71 4.81 -10.29 -2.56
N LYS A 72 5.07 -10.98 -3.68
CA LYS A 72 4.07 -11.25 -4.71
C LYS A 72 2.89 -12.08 -4.18
N GLU A 73 3.15 -13.09 -3.37
CA GLU A 73 2.11 -13.91 -2.71
C GLU A 73 1.21 -13.04 -1.83
N TYR A 74 1.80 -12.17 -1.01
CA TYR A 74 1.06 -11.21 -0.20
C TYR A 74 0.21 -10.28 -1.06
N LEU A 75 0.80 -9.63 -2.07
CA LEU A 75 0.09 -8.68 -2.94
C LEU A 75 -1.08 -9.36 -3.68
N THR A 76 -0.89 -10.60 -4.12
CA THR A 76 -1.94 -11.39 -4.77
C THR A 76 -3.09 -11.69 -3.81
N SER A 77 -2.77 -12.14 -2.58
CA SER A 77 -3.77 -12.39 -1.55
C SER A 77 -4.58 -11.13 -1.22
N ARG A 78 -3.92 -9.97 -1.15
CA ARG A 78 -4.59 -8.67 -0.90
C ARG A 78 -5.49 -8.26 -2.05
N ALA A 79 -5.06 -8.45 -3.30
CA ALA A 79 -5.88 -8.15 -4.47
C ALA A 79 -7.16 -9.00 -4.51
N VAL A 80 -7.06 -10.30 -4.21
CA VAL A 80 -8.23 -11.20 -4.14
C VAL A 80 -9.20 -10.74 -3.05
N ALA A 81 -8.70 -10.52 -1.83
CA ALA A 81 -9.55 -10.05 -0.73
C ALA A 81 -10.22 -8.70 -1.03
N GLY A 82 -9.48 -7.77 -1.67
CA GLY A 82 -10.01 -6.49 -2.11
C GLY A 82 -11.15 -6.65 -3.13
N ALA A 83 -10.96 -7.51 -4.13
CA ALA A 83 -11.97 -7.79 -5.15
C ALA A 83 -13.24 -8.42 -4.55
N GLU A 84 -13.11 -9.35 -3.60
CA GLU A 84 -14.26 -9.94 -2.89
C GLU A 84 -15.04 -8.91 -2.10
N VAL A 85 -14.35 -8.03 -1.36
CA VAL A 85 -14.98 -6.94 -0.63
C VAL A 85 -15.69 -5.99 -1.59
N GLN A 86 -15.04 -5.61 -2.69
CA GLN A 86 -15.63 -4.74 -3.70
C GLN A 86 -16.89 -5.36 -4.31
N ALA A 87 -16.83 -6.61 -4.77
CA ALA A 87 -17.98 -7.30 -5.35
C ALA A 87 -19.16 -7.38 -4.38
N ARG A 88 -18.90 -7.67 -3.10
CA ARG A 88 -19.94 -7.69 -2.05
C ARG A 88 -20.56 -6.31 -1.83
N VAL A 89 -19.75 -5.26 -1.79
CA VAL A 89 -20.23 -3.87 -1.63
C VAL A 89 -21.07 -3.46 -2.83
N GLU A 90 -20.63 -3.74 -4.05
CA GLU A 90 -21.36 -3.39 -5.27
C GLU A 90 -22.68 -4.17 -5.41
N ALA A 91 -22.71 -5.43 -4.99
CA ALA A 91 -23.95 -6.22 -4.95
C ALA A 91 -24.96 -5.66 -3.92
N ALA A 92 -24.48 -5.21 -2.76
CA ALA A 92 -25.33 -4.61 -1.72
C ALA A 92 -25.74 -3.17 -2.05
N PHE A 93 -24.88 -2.42 -2.74
CA PHE A 93 -25.05 -1.01 -3.09
C PHE A 93 -24.70 -0.79 -4.57
N PRO A 94 -25.63 -1.11 -5.49
CA PRO A 94 -25.37 -0.96 -6.92
C PRO A 94 -24.94 0.48 -7.25
N PRO A 95 -23.83 0.67 -8.00
CA PRO A 95 -23.29 2.01 -8.29
C PRO A 95 -24.17 2.83 -9.25
N GLY A 96 -25.15 2.18 -9.88
CA GLY A 96 -26.10 2.80 -10.78
C GLY A 96 -27.00 3.82 -10.08
N GLY A 97 -27.26 4.94 -10.78
CA GLY A 97 -28.22 5.93 -10.31
C GLY A 97 -27.74 6.82 -9.16
N LEU A 98 -26.47 6.72 -8.72
CA LEU A 98 -25.94 7.61 -7.67
C LEU A 98 -26.07 9.08 -8.08
N ARG A 99 -25.69 9.43 -9.32
CA ARG A 99 -25.86 10.79 -9.84
C ARG A 99 -27.32 11.22 -9.82
N ALA A 100 -28.24 10.40 -10.35
CA ALA A 100 -29.67 10.70 -10.35
C ALA A 100 -30.21 10.91 -8.91
N ARG A 101 -29.83 10.03 -7.97
CA ARG A 101 -30.18 10.15 -6.54
C ARG A 101 -29.63 11.42 -5.90
N LEU A 102 -28.40 11.80 -6.23
CA LEU A 102 -27.77 13.03 -5.72
C LEU A 102 -28.43 14.28 -6.30
N VAL A 103 -28.72 14.29 -7.61
CA VAL A 103 -29.45 15.38 -8.30
C VAL A 103 -30.84 15.58 -7.68
N SER A 104 -31.60 14.50 -7.49
CA SER A 104 -32.91 14.58 -6.81
C SER A 104 -32.83 15.03 -5.35
N ARG A 105 -31.75 14.71 -4.61
CA ARG A 105 -31.53 15.19 -3.23
C ARG A 105 -31.11 16.66 -3.16
N LEU A 106 -30.38 17.14 -4.16
CA LEU A 106 -29.87 18.51 -4.21
C LEU A 106 -30.86 19.49 -4.85
N GLY A 107 -31.96 18.99 -5.42
CA GLY A 107 -32.96 19.81 -6.11
C GLY A 107 -32.43 20.44 -7.40
N LEU A 108 -31.43 19.79 -8.03
CA LEU A 108 -30.84 20.19 -9.30
C LEU A 108 -31.59 19.59 -10.50
#